data_AF-A0A9E2RH42-F1
#
_entry.id   AF-A0A9E2RH42-F1
#
_cell.length_a   1.000
_cell.length_b   1.000
_cell.length_c   1.000
_cell.angle_alpha   90.00
_cell.angle_beta   90.00
_cell.angle_gamma   90.00
#
_symmetry.space_group_name_H-M   'P 1'
#
loop_
_entity.id
_entity.type
_entity.pdbx_description
1 polymer ?
#
loop_
_entity_poly.entity_id
_entity_poly.type
_entity_poly.pdbx_seq_one_letter_code
_entity_poly.pdbx_strand_id
1 'polypeptide(L)'
;MAKGSGESKLALAGVVTLALALAGVLLVKDALHSSRPVGTGLDVNQTTGEQSVRARLWEDPVAAVQRGMRGVRPPAIGLPKSASSQSAESSFAQRLKPLRQAMADRVQKGEQITVLLVTMSGDPYVESTESRIRDRYAVGTALGVACYAPEDEGHLSFIEGNTQGTDHALPYEWYQLRKTRVCGEAQDRVQSTLVIWIPDDALSRGFLATLTSLSQALVCQETKQKNECLLTDDRRKLVRLNPTLQQAVTFKIVGPRSSSALRNLLGEAGDLYAEPHKGGGVWPNADGTIELYSPWASAMKGLLAYGLKKEGGKGPACQTYEACEQEFVYRLAAADVRLVYETGSDDRLFDTLIEELDRRQVRLGWDAVILIGEWDSFYGRALPIEFRAAACAKVATFTEADLRQIQVPVDIKSWCPTVSRAIDLQIQRPADYESLTLNVFRYSYLSGLDGEVPGDDSVKAARGEKPKTTETAKDALAGGLKERPEGTGQLDYVRALATRIQDEGEGAKAIGILGSDPYDAVLILKALRPAFPYAVFFTVDLDARHL
;
A
#
# COMPACT_ATOMS: atom_id res chain seq x y z
N MET A 1 50.16 -60.38 6.06
CA MET A 1 48.78 -59.88 5.92
C MET A 1 48.61 -58.71 6.87
N ALA A 2 48.61 -57.48 6.37
CA ALA A 2 48.30 -56.29 7.16
C ALA A 2 47.81 -55.17 6.24
N LYS A 3 46.54 -54.78 6.42
CA LYS A 3 45.89 -53.52 6.01
C LYS A 3 44.53 -53.60 6.72
N GLY A 4 44.16 -52.77 7.70
CA GLY A 4 44.51 -51.38 7.97
C GLY A 4 43.16 -50.66 8.13
N SER A 5 42.48 -50.88 9.25
CA SER A 5 41.16 -50.30 9.54
C SER A 5 41.31 -48.85 9.98
N GLY A 6 41.09 -47.91 9.06
CA GLY A 6 41.27 -46.49 9.33
C GLY A 6 40.36 -45.59 8.50
N GLU A 7 39.04 -45.77 8.56
CA GLU A 7 38.11 -44.84 7.86
C GLU A 7 36.86 -44.40 8.65
N SER A 8 36.62 -44.85 9.89
CA SER A 8 35.33 -44.57 10.56
C SER A 8 35.30 -43.34 11.49
N LYS A 9 36.46 -42.72 11.80
CA LYS A 9 36.51 -41.63 12.80
C LYS A 9 36.25 -40.23 12.24
N LEU A 10 36.60 -39.97 10.98
CA LEU A 10 36.39 -38.67 10.33
C LEU A 10 34.93 -38.42 9.96
N ALA A 11 34.21 -39.46 9.50
CA ALA A 11 32.78 -39.37 9.18
C ALA A 11 31.92 -39.09 10.43
N LEU A 12 32.25 -39.73 11.56
CA LEU A 12 31.50 -39.54 12.80
C LEU A 12 31.73 -38.14 13.38
N ALA A 13 32.97 -37.63 13.34
CA ALA A 13 33.27 -36.26 13.77
C ALA A 13 32.54 -35.22 12.90
N GLY A 14 32.50 -35.41 11.57
CA GLY A 14 31.77 -34.53 10.66
C GLY A 14 30.26 -34.48 10.94
N VAL A 15 29.64 -35.64 11.18
CA VAL A 15 28.21 -35.74 11.51
C VAL A 15 27.90 -35.09 12.87
N VAL A 16 28.72 -35.31 13.88
CA VAL A 16 28.54 -34.70 15.21
C VAL A 16 28.70 -33.18 15.15
N THR A 17 29.68 -32.68 14.38
CA THR A 17 29.90 -31.23 14.24
C THR A 17 28.74 -30.57 13.49
N LEU A 18 28.22 -31.21 12.44
CA LEU A 18 27.04 -30.73 11.71
C LEU A 18 25.78 -30.75 12.59
N ALA A 19 25.59 -31.81 13.39
CA ALA A 19 24.47 -31.92 14.33
C ALA A 19 24.55 -30.86 15.43
N LEU A 20 25.74 -30.58 15.97
CA LEU A 20 25.96 -29.53 16.96
C LEU A 20 25.81 -28.12 16.37
N ALA A 21 26.23 -27.90 15.12
CA ALA A 21 26.01 -26.64 14.42
C ALA A 21 24.52 -26.41 14.13
N LEU A 22 23.79 -27.44 13.69
CA LEU A 22 22.34 -27.39 13.51
C LEU A 22 21.60 -27.18 14.83
N ALA A 23 22.01 -27.87 15.90
CA ALA A 23 21.45 -27.67 17.24
C ALA A 23 21.75 -26.27 17.78
N GLY A 24 22.95 -25.74 17.55
CA GLY A 24 23.32 -24.37 17.90
C GLY A 24 22.50 -23.32 17.15
N VAL A 25 22.25 -23.52 15.85
CA VAL A 25 21.40 -22.63 15.05
C VAL A 25 19.93 -22.70 15.52
N LEU A 26 19.45 -23.88 15.91
CA LEU A 26 18.10 -24.05 16.46
C LEU A 26 17.95 -23.45 17.87
N LEU A 27 19.00 -23.51 18.69
CA LEU A 27 18.99 -22.95 20.06
C LEU A 27 19.23 -21.43 20.11
N VAL A 28 19.88 -20.84 19.10
CA VAL A 28 20.12 -19.38 19.04
C VAL A 28 18.94 -18.64 18.38
N LYS A 29 18.05 -19.35 17.67
CA LYS A 29 16.82 -18.81 17.08
C LYS A 29 15.57 -19.06 17.95
N ASP A 30 15.69 -19.01 19.26
CA ASP A 30 14.48 -18.97 20.09
C ASP A 30 13.77 -17.63 19.86
N ALA A 31 12.60 -17.69 19.22
CA ALA A 31 11.70 -16.55 19.11
C ALA A 31 11.40 -16.04 20.53
N LEU A 32 11.33 -14.71 20.69
CA LEU A 32 10.99 -14.11 21.98
C LEU A 32 9.58 -14.57 22.41
N HIS A 33 9.51 -15.57 23.27
CA HIS A 33 8.25 -16.09 23.80
C HIS A 33 7.77 -15.23 24.97
N SER A 34 6.55 -14.70 24.87
CA SER A 34 5.90 -13.97 25.95
C SER A 34 5.37 -14.97 27.01
N SER A 35 5.86 -14.87 28.24
CA SER A 35 5.42 -15.69 29.39
C SER A 35 4.07 -15.26 30.00
N ARG A 36 3.28 -14.44 29.29
CA ARG A 36 2.00 -13.94 29.82
C ARG A 36 0.98 -15.08 29.97
N PRO A 37 0.37 -15.25 31.16
CA PRO A 37 -0.76 -16.16 31.32
C PRO A 37 -1.90 -15.76 30.37
N VAL A 38 -2.51 -16.74 29.70
CA VAL A 38 -3.75 -16.53 28.94
C VAL A 38 -4.89 -16.21 29.92
N GLY A 39 -5.21 -14.92 30.06
CA GLY A 39 -6.36 -14.48 30.84
C GLY A 39 -7.65 -14.67 30.05
N THR A 40 -8.67 -15.26 30.67
CA THR A 40 -10.05 -15.19 30.17
C THR A 40 -10.52 -13.74 30.28
N GLY A 41 -10.71 -13.07 29.14
CA GLY A 41 -11.11 -11.67 29.11
C GLY A 41 -12.42 -11.45 29.89
N LEU A 42 -12.39 -10.55 30.87
CA LEU A 42 -13.60 -10.02 31.48
C LEU A 42 -14.22 -9.02 30.50
N ASP A 43 -15.40 -9.34 29.98
CA ASP A 43 -16.22 -8.40 29.20
C ASP A 43 -16.79 -7.35 30.15
N VAL A 44 -16.38 -6.10 29.97
CA VAL A 44 -16.97 -4.93 30.63
C VAL A 44 -17.79 -4.20 29.57
N ASN A 45 -19.10 -4.18 29.75
CA ASN A 45 -20.00 -3.43 28.87
C ASN A 45 -19.75 -1.92 29.00
N GLN A 46 -19.54 -1.23 27.87
CA GLN A 46 -19.32 0.21 27.84
C GLN A 46 -20.62 1.01 27.99
N THR A 47 -20.49 2.21 28.60
CA THR A 47 -21.60 3.09 29.03
C THR A 47 -21.48 4.54 28.51
N THR A 48 -20.79 4.76 27.39
CA THR A 48 -20.69 6.09 26.74
C THR A 48 -21.34 6.08 25.37
N GLY A 49 -22.00 7.19 24.99
CA GLY A 49 -22.76 7.32 23.74
C GLY A 49 -21.92 7.38 22.45
N GLU A 50 -20.60 7.25 22.54
CA GLU A 50 -19.70 7.09 21.39
C GLU A 50 -19.55 5.60 21.05
N GLN A 51 -19.65 5.26 19.76
CA GLN A 51 -19.40 3.91 19.28
C GLN A 51 -17.90 3.63 19.35
N SER A 52 -17.48 2.77 20.28
CA SER A 52 -16.08 2.37 20.44
C SER A 52 -15.96 0.86 20.64
N VAL A 53 -14.78 0.31 20.34
CA VAL A 53 -14.46 -1.10 20.48
C VAL A 53 -13.13 -1.25 21.20
N ARG A 54 -12.98 -2.29 22.02
CA ARG A 54 -11.69 -2.61 22.63
C ARG A 54 -10.68 -3.02 21.55
N ALA A 55 -9.58 -2.28 21.46
CA ALA A 55 -8.52 -2.53 20.50
C ALA A 55 -7.22 -1.92 21.03
N ARG A 56 -6.11 -2.68 20.99
CA ARG A 56 -4.79 -2.10 21.23
C ARG A 56 -4.35 -1.26 20.04
N LEU A 57 -3.42 -0.33 20.28
CA LEU A 57 -2.88 0.59 19.26
C LEU A 57 -2.17 -0.11 18.09
N TRP A 58 -1.72 -1.35 18.27
CA TRP A 58 -1.03 -2.15 17.24
C TRP A 58 -1.95 -3.13 16.51
N GLU A 59 -3.24 -3.21 16.85
CA GLU A 59 -4.18 -4.07 16.14
C GLU A 59 -4.66 -3.43 14.84
N ASP A 60 -5.13 -4.26 13.89
CA ASP A 60 -5.78 -3.77 12.67
C ASP A 60 -7.05 -2.96 13.02
N PRO A 61 -7.11 -1.67 12.66
CA PRO A 61 -8.23 -0.81 13.02
C PRO A 61 -9.56 -1.23 12.36
N VAL A 62 -9.52 -1.78 11.14
CA VAL A 62 -10.72 -2.22 10.43
C VAL A 62 -11.25 -3.51 11.03
N ALA A 63 -10.36 -4.50 11.24
CA ALA A 63 -10.75 -5.78 11.84
C ALA A 63 -11.25 -5.60 13.28
N ALA A 64 -10.68 -4.69 14.06
CA ALA A 64 -11.15 -4.35 15.39
C ALA A 64 -12.60 -3.84 15.37
N VAL A 65 -12.90 -2.86 14.51
CA VAL A 65 -14.25 -2.29 14.41
C VAL A 65 -15.24 -3.32 13.89
N GLN A 66 -14.90 -4.11 12.88
CA GLN A 66 -15.76 -5.19 12.38
C GLN A 66 -16.10 -6.21 13.47
N ARG A 67 -15.14 -6.59 14.33
CA ARG A 67 -15.41 -7.44 15.50
C ARG A 67 -16.39 -6.80 16.47
N GLY A 68 -16.21 -5.51 16.76
CA GLY A 68 -17.12 -4.74 17.62
C GLY A 68 -18.55 -4.70 17.07
N MET A 69 -18.70 -4.38 15.79
CA MET A 69 -20.02 -4.32 15.12
C MET A 69 -20.74 -5.68 15.10
N ARG A 70 -20.00 -6.79 14.93
CA ARG A 70 -20.57 -8.15 15.01
C ARG A 70 -21.00 -8.53 16.43
N GLY A 71 -20.27 -8.08 17.46
CA GLY A 71 -20.63 -8.35 18.86
C GLY A 71 -21.90 -7.62 19.34
N VAL A 72 -22.25 -6.49 18.73
CA VAL A 72 -23.42 -5.67 19.09
C VAL A 72 -24.73 -6.17 18.44
N ARG A 73 -24.66 -6.92 17.33
CA ARG A 73 -25.83 -7.55 16.69
C ARG A 73 -25.98 -9.02 17.14
N PRO A 74 -26.86 -9.38 18.09
CA PRO A 74 -27.14 -10.79 18.34
C PRO A 74 -27.78 -11.45 17.11
N PRO A 75 -27.44 -12.70 16.76
CA PRO A 75 -28.16 -13.45 15.75
C PRO A 75 -29.59 -13.69 16.25
N ALA A 76 -30.56 -12.96 15.71
CA ALA A 76 -31.97 -13.14 16.03
C ALA A 76 -32.47 -14.46 15.42
N ILE A 77 -32.23 -15.57 16.11
CA ILE A 77 -32.90 -16.83 15.83
C ILE A 77 -34.30 -16.75 16.49
N GLY A 78 -35.32 -16.59 15.67
CA GLY A 78 -36.68 -17.02 16.02
C GLY A 78 -37.65 -16.01 16.63
N LEU A 79 -37.67 -14.74 16.20
CA LEU A 79 -38.88 -13.89 16.39
C LEU A 79 -39.55 -13.57 15.04
N PRO A 80 -40.90 -13.62 14.96
CA PRO A 80 -41.60 -13.21 13.76
C PRO A 80 -41.31 -11.73 13.49
N LYS A 81 -41.08 -11.41 12.20
CA LYS A 81 -40.93 -10.05 11.68
C LYS A 81 -42.19 -9.24 12.01
N SER A 82 -42.26 -8.66 13.20
CA SER A 82 -43.24 -7.64 13.51
C SER A 82 -42.84 -6.36 12.76
N ALA A 83 -43.87 -5.71 12.24
CA ALA A 83 -43.81 -4.57 11.34
C ALA A 83 -42.63 -3.62 11.60
N SER A 84 -41.84 -3.42 10.55
CA SER A 84 -40.83 -2.37 10.42
C SER A 84 -41.36 -1.02 10.93
N SER A 85 -40.93 -0.63 12.14
CA SER A 85 -40.77 0.78 12.43
C SER A 85 -39.71 1.27 11.45
N GLN A 86 -40.15 2.04 10.45
CA GLN A 86 -39.27 2.82 9.59
C GLN A 86 -38.49 3.81 10.46
N SER A 87 -37.41 3.37 11.11
CA SER A 87 -36.38 4.31 11.58
C SER A 87 -35.73 4.84 10.32
N ALA A 88 -36.06 6.07 9.94
CA ALA A 88 -35.40 6.79 8.85
C ALA A 88 -33.89 6.60 9.02
N GLU A 89 -33.22 6.02 8.02
CA GLU A 89 -31.78 5.86 8.05
C GLU A 89 -31.14 7.23 8.34
N SER A 90 -30.46 7.35 9.48
CA SER A 90 -29.81 8.60 9.85
C SER A 90 -28.79 8.96 8.75
N SER A 91 -28.82 10.19 8.26
CA SER A 91 -27.87 10.61 7.22
C SER A 91 -26.43 10.53 7.75
N PHE A 92 -25.44 10.34 6.86
CA PHE A 92 -24.03 10.29 7.27
C PHE A 92 -23.60 11.54 8.07
N ALA A 93 -24.12 12.71 7.70
CA ALA A 93 -23.89 13.96 8.43
C ALA A 93 -24.44 13.93 9.88
N GLN A 94 -25.52 13.19 10.14
CA GLN A 94 -26.04 13.00 11.49
C GLN A 94 -25.16 12.06 12.31
N ARG A 95 -24.56 11.04 11.69
CA ARG A 95 -23.65 10.11 12.36
C ARG A 95 -22.32 10.75 12.76
N LEU A 96 -21.88 11.78 12.02
CA LEU A 96 -20.71 12.60 12.36
C LEU A 96 -20.95 13.57 13.53
N LYS A 97 -22.20 13.72 14.01
CA LYS A 97 -22.54 14.68 15.05
C LYS A 97 -21.70 14.56 16.32
N PRO A 98 -21.51 13.35 16.93
CA PRO A 98 -20.74 13.25 18.17
C PRO A 98 -19.31 13.77 17.99
N LEU A 99 -18.67 13.40 16.88
CA LEU A 99 -17.32 13.84 16.56
C LEU A 99 -17.23 15.35 16.30
N ARG A 100 -18.19 15.91 15.55
CA ARG A 100 -18.31 17.36 15.32
C ARG A 100 -18.50 18.14 16.62
N GLN A 101 -19.31 17.62 17.55
CA GLN A 101 -19.49 18.23 18.87
C GLN A 101 -18.21 18.16 19.70
N ALA A 102 -17.52 17.02 19.72
CA ALA A 102 -16.23 16.88 20.39
C ALA A 102 -15.16 17.86 19.84
N MET A 103 -15.17 18.11 18.53
CA MET A 103 -14.32 19.14 17.91
C MET A 103 -14.72 20.55 18.35
N ALA A 104 -16.01 20.87 18.32
CA ALA A 104 -16.52 22.18 18.73
C ALA A 104 -16.22 22.49 20.21
N ASP A 105 -16.36 21.51 21.10
CA ASP A 105 -16.09 21.66 22.53
C ASP A 105 -14.60 21.92 22.81
N ARG A 106 -13.69 21.28 22.07
CA ARG A 106 -12.24 21.54 22.15
C ARG A 106 -11.90 22.93 21.62
N VAL A 107 -12.46 23.34 20.48
CA VAL A 107 -12.26 24.69 19.92
C VAL A 107 -12.79 25.78 20.86
N GLN A 108 -13.91 25.55 21.54
CA GLN A 108 -14.44 26.48 22.56
C GLN A 108 -13.50 26.65 23.77
N LYS A 109 -12.70 25.62 24.08
CA LYS A 109 -11.64 25.69 25.11
C LYS A 109 -10.36 26.38 24.62
N GLY A 110 -10.35 26.85 23.36
CA GLY A 110 -9.19 27.51 22.74
C GLY A 110 -8.16 26.55 22.15
N GLU A 111 -8.50 25.27 21.97
CA GLU A 111 -7.60 24.30 21.34
C GLU A 111 -7.59 24.44 19.82
N GLN A 112 -6.40 24.33 19.23
CA GLN A 112 -6.20 24.08 17.80
C GLN A 112 -6.20 22.57 17.54
N ILE A 113 -6.85 22.16 16.46
CA ILE A 113 -7.01 20.75 16.09
C ILE A 113 -6.38 20.48 14.72
N THR A 114 -5.58 19.44 14.61
CA THR A 114 -5.18 18.86 13.32
C THR A 114 -5.94 17.57 13.07
N VAL A 115 -6.57 17.42 11.91
CA VAL A 115 -7.24 16.19 11.48
C VAL A 115 -6.40 15.54 10.40
N LEU A 116 -5.90 14.33 10.68
CA LEU A 116 -5.18 13.49 9.72
C LEU A 116 -6.17 12.51 9.09
N LEU A 117 -6.43 12.68 7.79
CA LEU A 117 -7.20 11.76 6.97
C LEU A 117 -6.21 10.73 6.39
N VAL A 118 -6.12 9.55 7.01
CA VAL A 118 -5.14 8.53 6.66
C VAL A 118 -5.82 7.42 5.86
N THR A 119 -5.46 7.30 4.59
CA THR A 119 -6.03 6.25 3.73
C THR A 119 -5.32 4.92 3.94
N MET A 120 -6.05 3.82 3.87
CA MET A 120 -5.51 2.45 4.06
C MET A 120 -6.19 1.44 3.13
N SER A 121 -5.57 0.28 2.95
CA SER A 121 -6.18 -0.82 2.19
C SER A 121 -7.43 -1.34 2.89
N GLY A 122 -8.57 -1.37 2.20
CA GLY A 122 -9.84 -1.91 2.67
C GLY A 122 -10.01 -3.41 2.43
N ASP A 123 -9.14 -4.00 1.60
CA ASP A 123 -9.25 -5.40 1.23
C ASP A 123 -9.06 -6.37 2.41
N PRO A 124 -9.74 -7.52 2.39
CA PRO A 124 -9.69 -8.47 3.49
C PRO A 124 -8.43 -9.36 3.47
N TYR A 125 -7.58 -9.29 2.43
CA TYR A 125 -6.39 -10.13 2.26
C TYR A 125 -5.36 -9.95 3.39
N VAL A 126 -4.51 -10.96 3.60
CA VAL A 126 -3.51 -10.98 4.67
C VAL A 126 -2.51 -9.82 4.51
N GLU A 127 -2.05 -9.57 3.29
CA GLU A 127 -1.17 -8.44 2.96
C GLU A 127 -1.78 -7.09 3.36
N SER A 128 -3.09 -6.91 3.15
CA SER A 128 -3.83 -5.70 3.48
C SER A 128 -4.00 -5.55 4.99
N THR A 129 -4.19 -6.67 5.70
CA THR A 129 -4.22 -6.71 7.16
C THR A 129 -2.87 -6.30 7.77
N GLU A 130 -1.78 -6.91 7.32
CA GLU A 130 -0.42 -6.57 7.77
C GLU A 130 -0.06 -5.12 7.43
N SER A 131 -0.45 -4.67 6.24
CA SER A 131 -0.35 -3.28 5.79
C SER A 131 -1.03 -2.31 6.75
N ARG A 132 -2.31 -2.54 7.09
CA ARG A 132 -3.05 -1.68 8.03
C ARG A 132 -2.41 -1.62 9.41
N ILE A 133 -1.90 -2.75 9.91
CA ILE A 133 -1.17 -2.82 11.19
C ILE A 133 0.10 -1.95 11.14
N ARG A 134 0.90 -2.09 10.08
CA ARG A 134 2.13 -1.32 9.87
C ARG A 134 1.85 0.17 9.76
N ASP A 135 0.80 0.56 9.03
CA ASP A 135 0.44 1.97 8.86
C ASP A 135 -0.03 2.59 10.18
N ARG A 136 -0.89 1.90 10.94
CA ARG A 136 -1.34 2.36 12.26
C ARG A 136 -0.17 2.52 13.22
N TYR A 137 0.74 1.55 13.23
CA TYR A 137 1.96 1.61 14.03
C TYR A 137 2.87 2.77 13.62
N ALA A 138 3.07 2.99 12.32
CA ALA A 138 3.92 4.05 11.79
C ALA A 138 3.40 5.45 12.15
N VAL A 139 2.09 5.72 11.93
CA VAL A 139 1.47 6.99 12.30
C VAL A 139 1.50 7.21 13.82
N GLY A 140 1.16 6.18 14.61
CA GLY A 140 1.21 6.27 16.08
C GLY A 140 2.64 6.55 16.58
N THR A 141 3.65 5.93 15.98
CA THR A 141 5.06 6.18 16.30
C THR A 141 5.49 7.59 15.89
N ALA A 142 5.10 8.06 14.70
CA ALA A 142 5.38 9.42 14.24
C ALA A 142 4.77 10.48 15.17
N LEU A 143 3.50 10.28 15.59
CA LEU A 143 2.84 11.12 16.59
C LEU A 143 3.57 11.07 17.93
N GLY A 144 4.01 9.89 18.37
CA GLY A 144 4.82 9.72 19.58
C GLY A 144 6.13 10.51 19.55
N VAL A 145 6.87 10.45 18.43
CA VAL A 145 8.08 11.25 18.18
C VAL A 145 7.77 12.74 18.15
N ALA A 146 6.62 13.12 17.59
CA ALA A 146 6.10 14.50 17.59
C ALA A 146 5.52 14.93 18.96
N CYS A 147 5.70 14.14 20.02
CA CYS A 147 5.26 14.42 21.39
C CYS A 147 3.74 14.38 21.60
N TYR A 148 2.99 13.65 20.78
CA TYR A 148 1.59 13.34 21.01
C TYR A 148 1.43 11.97 21.68
N ALA A 149 0.39 11.82 22.52
CA ALA A 149 -0.01 10.55 23.12
C ALA A 149 -1.49 10.29 22.82
N PRO A 150 -1.90 9.03 22.62
CA PRO A 150 -3.30 8.68 22.46
C PRO A 150 -4.10 9.04 23.73
N GLU A 151 -5.31 9.55 23.56
CA GLU A 151 -6.22 9.84 24.68
C GLU A 151 -6.84 8.56 25.27
N ASP A 152 -7.06 7.53 24.44
CA ASP A 152 -7.51 6.20 24.85
C ASP A 152 -6.55 5.13 24.27
N GLU A 153 -5.87 4.40 25.15
CA GLU A 153 -4.92 3.34 24.78
C GLU A 153 -5.59 1.96 24.58
N GLY A 154 -6.83 1.81 25.05
CA GLY A 154 -7.54 0.54 25.15
C GLY A 154 -8.73 0.40 24.20
N HIS A 155 -9.19 1.49 23.60
CA HIS A 155 -10.33 1.49 22.69
C HIS A 155 -10.05 2.28 21.41
N LEU A 156 -10.75 1.86 20.36
CA LEU A 156 -10.80 2.49 19.06
C LEU A 156 -12.23 2.94 18.82
N SER A 157 -12.42 4.24 18.60
CA SER A 157 -13.72 4.80 18.25
C SER A 157 -13.98 4.66 16.75
N PHE A 158 -15.25 4.68 16.33
CA PHE A 158 -15.58 4.61 14.91
C PHE A 158 -16.87 5.34 14.54
N ILE A 159 -17.03 5.66 13.26
CA ILE A 159 -18.24 6.21 12.67
C ILE A 159 -18.82 5.17 11.70
N GLU A 160 -20.08 4.78 11.87
CA GLU A 160 -20.78 3.94 10.90
C GLU A 160 -20.99 4.65 9.55
N GLY A 161 -20.46 4.06 8.49
CA GLY A 161 -20.60 4.46 7.08
C GLY A 161 -21.97 4.13 6.49
N ASN A 162 -22.22 4.63 5.28
CA ASN A 162 -23.56 4.60 4.68
C ASN A 162 -24.03 3.16 4.36
N THR A 163 -25.30 2.85 4.61
CA THR A 163 -25.88 1.49 4.69
C THR A 163 -26.08 0.75 3.35
N GLN A 164 -25.55 1.29 2.23
CA GLN A 164 -25.71 0.65 0.92
C GLN A 164 -24.54 -0.27 0.58
N GLY A 165 -24.60 -1.49 1.13
CA GLY A 165 -23.94 -2.67 0.53
C GLY A 165 -22.74 -3.25 1.28
N THR A 166 -22.16 -2.51 2.20
CA THR A 166 -20.94 -2.87 2.94
C THR A 166 -21.00 -2.15 4.27
N ASP A 167 -20.87 -2.87 5.40
CA ASP A 167 -20.78 -2.30 6.75
C ASP A 167 -19.44 -1.52 6.89
N HIS A 168 -19.24 -0.46 6.11
CA HIS A 168 -18.07 0.39 6.21
C HIS A 168 -18.18 1.17 7.52
N ALA A 169 -17.11 1.19 8.29
CA ALA A 169 -16.96 2.08 9.42
C ALA A 169 -15.64 2.83 9.25
N LEU A 170 -15.59 4.06 9.73
CA LEU A 170 -14.38 4.88 9.74
C LEU A 170 -13.83 4.90 11.17
N PRO A 171 -12.79 4.10 11.48
CA PRO A 171 -12.15 4.14 12.77
C PRO A 171 -11.47 5.51 12.97
N TYR A 172 -11.46 6.01 14.20
CA TYR A 172 -10.78 7.26 14.54
C TYR A 172 -10.25 7.25 15.97
N GLU A 173 -9.20 8.04 16.19
CA GLU A 173 -8.48 8.10 17.47
C GLU A 173 -8.03 9.53 17.76
N TRP A 174 -8.14 9.93 19.02
CA TRP A 174 -7.66 11.23 19.49
C TRP A 174 -6.28 11.12 20.11
N TYR A 175 -5.45 12.10 19.81
CA TYR A 175 -4.11 12.25 20.35
C TYR A 175 -3.94 13.67 20.91
N GLN A 176 -3.29 13.78 22.07
CA GLN A 176 -3.05 15.05 22.74
C GLN A 176 -1.55 15.31 22.92
N LEU A 177 -1.16 16.58 22.82
CA LEU A 177 0.21 17.00 23.07
C LEU A 177 0.63 16.69 24.52
N ARG A 178 1.73 15.96 24.67
CA ARG A 178 2.31 15.60 25.97
C ARG A 178 2.99 16.81 26.62
N LYS A 179 2.53 17.16 27.81
CA LYS A 179 3.17 18.19 28.66
C LYS A 179 4.32 17.58 29.47
N THR A 180 5.44 17.27 28.81
CA THR A 180 6.65 16.76 29.48
C THR A 180 7.84 17.67 29.24
N ARG A 181 8.85 17.61 30.13
CA ARG A 181 10.08 18.41 30.01
C ARG A 181 10.81 18.21 28.66
N VAL A 182 10.69 17.03 28.06
CA VAL A 182 11.34 16.68 26.78
C VAL A 182 10.61 17.28 25.58
N CYS A 183 9.31 17.56 25.72
CA CYS A 183 8.44 17.95 24.60
C CYS A 183 8.32 19.46 24.38
N GLY A 184 9.02 20.28 25.17
CA GLY A 184 9.03 21.74 25.06
C GLY A 184 7.75 22.42 25.55
N GLU A 185 7.71 23.75 25.46
CA GLU A 185 6.51 24.53 25.82
C GLU A 185 5.43 24.44 24.73
N ALA A 186 4.16 24.42 25.16
CA ALA A 186 3.00 24.17 24.31
C ALA A 186 2.50 25.40 23.52
N GLN A 187 3.15 26.56 23.64
CA GLN A 187 2.56 27.84 23.20
C GLN A 187 2.30 27.94 21.69
N ASP A 188 3.12 27.28 20.86
CA ASP A 188 3.00 27.34 19.39
C ASP A 188 2.60 26.00 18.74
N ARG A 189 2.22 24.99 19.55
CA ARG A 189 1.88 23.65 19.04
C ARG A 189 0.39 23.39 19.08
N VAL A 190 -0.09 22.71 18.04
CA VAL A 190 -1.45 22.18 17.98
C VAL A 190 -1.68 21.27 19.19
N GLN A 191 -2.74 21.53 19.96
CA GLN A 191 -2.97 20.84 21.22
C GLN A 191 -3.53 19.43 21.01
N SER A 192 -4.36 19.26 19.98
CA SER A 192 -5.13 18.03 19.75
C SER A 192 -5.02 17.58 18.29
N THR A 193 -4.81 16.28 18.08
CA THR A 193 -4.73 15.66 16.76
C THR A 193 -5.76 14.53 16.68
N LEU A 194 -6.60 14.56 15.65
CA LEU A 194 -7.56 13.51 15.34
C LEU A 194 -7.05 12.72 14.15
N VAL A 195 -6.89 11.41 14.30
CA VAL A 195 -6.57 10.51 13.19
C VAL A 195 -7.85 9.81 12.76
N ILE A 196 -8.20 9.91 11.48
CA ILE A 196 -9.32 9.18 10.87
C ILE A 196 -8.74 8.20 9.88
N TRP A 197 -9.01 6.92 10.11
CA TRP A 197 -8.60 5.79 9.30
C TRP A 197 -9.64 5.56 8.19
N ILE A 198 -9.23 5.67 6.94
CA ILE A 198 -10.13 5.67 5.78
C ILE A 198 -9.76 4.52 4.86
N PRO A 199 -10.46 3.38 4.95
CA PRO A 199 -10.35 2.31 3.98
C PRO A 199 -10.64 2.79 2.55
N ASP A 200 -9.91 2.28 1.56
CA ASP A 200 -10.05 2.67 0.16
C ASP A 200 -11.42 2.31 -0.47
N ASP A 201 -12.07 1.26 0.02
CA ASP A 201 -13.45 0.89 -0.35
C ASP A 201 -14.46 2.02 -0.01
N ALA A 202 -14.20 2.80 1.04
CA ALA A 202 -14.99 3.98 1.40
C ALA A 202 -14.80 5.16 0.43
N LEU A 203 -13.77 5.12 -0.43
CA LEU A 203 -13.44 6.15 -1.42
C LEU A 203 -14.03 5.86 -2.81
N SER A 204 -14.94 4.90 -2.93
CA SER A 204 -15.58 4.47 -4.19
C SER A 204 -16.27 5.59 -4.99
N ARG A 205 -16.65 6.71 -4.35
CA ARG A 205 -17.22 7.90 -5.03
C ARG A 205 -16.18 8.87 -5.58
N GLY A 206 -14.89 8.55 -5.45
CA GLY A 206 -13.77 9.45 -5.71
C GLY A 206 -13.03 9.78 -4.41
N PHE A 207 -11.71 9.85 -4.51
CA PHE A 207 -10.80 10.19 -3.41
C PHE A 207 -11.06 11.62 -2.91
N LEU A 208 -10.92 12.61 -3.79
CA LEU A 208 -11.06 14.03 -3.46
C LEU A 208 -12.50 14.37 -3.08
N ALA A 209 -13.48 13.88 -3.82
CA ALA A 209 -14.89 14.08 -3.57
C ALA A 209 -15.31 13.53 -2.19
N THR A 210 -14.85 12.33 -1.84
CA THR A 210 -15.17 11.72 -0.55
C THR A 210 -14.50 12.47 0.60
N LEU A 211 -13.20 12.76 0.50
CA LEU A 211 -12.46 13.44 1.57
C LEU A 211 -12.90 14.90 1.76
N THR A 212 -13.22 15.59 0.67
CA THR A 212 -13.80 16.95 0.72
C THR A 212 -15.16 16.91 1.40
N SER A 213 -16.03 15.98 1.00
CA SER A 213 -17.36 15.84 1.61
C SER A 213 -17.29 15.50 3.11
N LEU A 214 -16.39 14.57 3.49
CA LEU A 214 -16.16 14.19 4.88
C LEU A 214 -15.64 15.37 5.72
N SER A 215 -14.59 16.04 5.24
CA SER A 215 -13.99 17.18 5.95
C SER A 215 -14.96 18.35 6.09
N GLN A 216 -15.73 18.68 5.06
CA GLN A 216 -16.78 19.71 5.14
C GLN A 216 -17.88 19.32 6.13
N ALA A 217 -18.31 18.06 6.17
CA ALA A 217 -19.35 17.60 7.09
C ALA A 217 -18.90 17.68 8.57
N LEU A 218 -17.60 17.50 8.84
CA LEU A 218 -17.01 17.62 10.17
C LEU A 218 -17.01 19.06 10.72
N VAL A 219 -16.93 20.07 9.85
CA VAL A 219 -16.89 21.49 10.26
C VAL A 219 -18.05 22.34 9.74
N CYS A 220 -19.13 21.70 9.26
CA CYS A 220 -20.28 22.42 8.76
C CYS A 220 -21.08 23.10 9.87
N GLN A 221 -21.83 24.15 9.50
CA GLN A 221 -22.81 24.78 10.37
C GLN A 221 -24.08 23.93 10.43
N GLU A 222 -24.51 23.56 11.64
CA GLU A 222 -25.68 22.70 11.85
C GLU A 222 -27.02 23.43 11.73
N THR A 223 -28.04 22.72 11.25
CA THR A 223 -29.44 23.12 11.40
C THR A 223 -29.90 22.84 12.84
N LYS A 224 -30.55 23.82 13.48
CA LYS A 224 -31.04 23.69 14.86
C LYS A 224 -32.08 22.58 15.07
N GLN A 225 -32.71 22.08 14.00
CA GLN A 225 -33.84 21.15 14.07
C GLN A 225 -33.52 19.72 13.61
N LYS A 226 -32.53 19.50 12.73
CA LYS A 226 -32.25 18.18 12.14
C LYS A 226 -30.78 17.72 12.29
N ASN A 227 -29.91 18.53 12.88
CA ASN A 227 -28.46 18.29 13.00
C ASN A 227 -27.78 17.99 11.64
N GLU A 228 -28.38 18.49 10.57
CA GLU A 228 -27.86 18.40 9.21
C GLU A 228 -26.98 19.61 8.91
N CYS A 229 -26.07 19.49 7.94
CA CYS A 229 -25.30 20.63 7.47
C CYS A 229 -26.20 21.61 6.72
N LEU A 230 -26.08 22.90 7.04
CA LEU A 230 -26.71 23.97 6.26
C LEU A 230 -26.09 24.02 4.86
N LEU A 231 -26.93 24.27 3.87
CA LEU A 231 -26.50 24.51 2.50
C LEU A 231 -26.63 26.01 2.17
N THR A 232 -25.83 26.50 1.24
CA THR A 232 -25.97 27.85 0.67
C THR A 232 -27.26 27.97 -0.12
N ASP A 233 -27.85 29.17 -0.11
CA ASP A 233 -29.08 29.47 -0.85
C ASP A 233 -28.85 29.67 -2.36
N ASP A 234 -27.62 29.50 -2.83
CA ASP A 234 -27.25 29.63 -4.24
C ASP A 234 -27.63 28.38 -5.05
N ARG A 235 -27.53 28.48 -6.38
CA ARG A 235 -27.85 27.35 -7.28
C ARG A 235 -26.98 26.11 -7.02
N ARG A 236 -25.82 26.27 -6.38
CA ARG A 236 -24.84 25.21 -6.14
C ARG A 236 -25.13 24.40 -4.88
N LYS A 237 -25.86 24.96 -3.90
CA LYS A 237 -26.22 24.29 -2.63
C LYS A 237 -25.00 23.69 -1.93
N LEU A 238 -23.96 24.49 -1.74
CA LEU A 238 -22.71 24.10 -1.09
C LEU A 238 -22.88 24.01 0.43
N VAL A 239 -22.08 23.18 1.09
CA VAL A 239 -22.08 23.08 2.55
C VAL A 239 -21.57 24.37 3.17
N ARG A 240 -22.35 24.97 4.08
CA ARG A 240 -21.95 26.16 4.83
C ARG A 240 -21.03 25.76 5.98
N LEU A 241 -19.79 26.25 5.97
CA LEU A 241 -18.79 25.97 7.00
C LEU A 241 -19.00 26.84 8.24
N ASN A 242 -18.63 26.33 9.42
CA ASN A 242 -18.60 27.08 10.66
C ASN A 242 -17.28 27.88 10.73
N PRO A 243 -17.30 29.23 10.70
CA PRO A 243 -16.08 30.04 10.65
C PRO A 243 -15.12 29.81 11.82
N THR A 244 -15.64 29.56 13.02
CA THR A 244 -14.81 29.31 14.20
C THR A 244 -14.08 27.97 14.08
N LEU A 245 -14.75 26.93 13.60
CA LEU A 245 -14.11 25.65 13.33
C LEU A 245 -13.13 25.76 12.17
N GLN A 246 -13.49 26.50 11.11
CA GLN A 246 -12.64 26.71 9.94
C GLN A 246 -11.28 27.36 10.30
N GLN A 247 -11.27 28.23 11.31
CA GLN A 247 -10.05 28.90 11.78
C GLN A 247 -9.21 28.04 12.74
N ALA A 248 -9.83 27.08 13.44
CA ALA A 248 -9.18 26.32 14.52
C ALA A 248 -8.86 24.86 14.15
N VAL A 249 -9.42 24.35 13.05
CA VAL A 249 -9.27 22.97 12.59
C VAL A 249 -8.54 22.96 11.25
N THR A 250 -7.44 22.23 11.18
CA THR A 250 -6.67 22.03 9.94
C THR A 250 -6.70 20.57 9.51
N PHE A 251 -7.12 20.30 8.28
CA PHE A 251 -7.14 18.98 7.67
C PHE A 251 -5.87 18.73 6.86
N LYS A 252 -5.34 17.51 6.96
CA LYS A 252 -4.21 17.00 6.17
C LYS A 252 -4.50 15.58 5.71
N ILE A 253 -3.99 15.20 4.54
CA ILE A 253 -4.14 13.86 3.98
C ILE A 253 -2.82 13.11 4.07
N VAL A 254 -2.87 11.89 4.57
CA VAL A 254 -1.76 10.93 4.47
C VAL A 254 -2.22 9.79 3.56
N GLY A 255 -1.73 9.78 2.32
CA GLY A 255 -2.20 8.88 1.26
C GLY A 255 -1.98 9.44 -0.13
N PRO A 256 -2.51 8.77 -1.16
CA PRO A 256 -3.07 7.42 -1.11
C PRO A 256 -2.00 6.32 -0.90
N ARG A 257 -2.43 5.10 -0.56
CA ARG A 257 -1.53 3.97 -0.23
C ARG A 257 -0.79 3.32 -1.39
N SER A 258 -1.19 3.58 -2.63
CA SER A 258 -0.59 2.97 -3.81
C SER A 258 -0.47 3.97 -4.96
N SER A 259 0.51 3.74 -5.83
CA SER A 259 0.68 4.50 -7.08
C SER A 259 -0.56 4.41 -7.98
N SER A 260 -1.27 3.28 -7.97
CA SER A 260 -2.56 3.12 -8.65
C SER A 260 -3.62 4.10 -8.11
N ALA A 261 -3.74 4.21 -6.79
CA ALA A 261 -4.68 5.13 -6.16
C ALA A 261 -4.27 6.60 -6.33
N LEU A 262 -2.96 6.91 -6.34
CA LEU A 262 -2.47 8.26 -6.66
C LEU A 262 -2.81 8.66 -8.10
N ARG A 263 -2.67 7.73 -9.04
CA ARG A 263 -3.10 7.95 -10.43
C ARG A 263 -4.61 8.20 -10.53
N ASN A 264 -5.43 7.48 -9.76
CA ASN A 264 -6.88 7.71 -9.73
C ASN A 264 -7.22 9.10 -9.17
N LEU A 265 -6.54 9.54 -8.11
CA LEU A 265 -6.64 10.90 -7.57
C LEU A 265 -6.33 11.94 -8.65
N LEU A 266 -5.28 11.77 -9.45
CA LEU A 266 -4.95 12.69 -10.55
C LEU A 266 -6.01 12.71 -11.65
N GLY A 267 -6.64 11.56 -11.93
CA GLY A 267 -7.79 11.47 -12.83
C GLY A 267 -8.94 12.35 -12.34
N GLU A 268 -9.35 12.12 -11.10
CA GLU A 268 -10.43 12.87 -10.43
C GLU A 268 -10.13 14.37 -10.33
N ALA A 269 -8.89 14.75 -10.00
CA ALA A 269 -8.48 16.15 -9.96
C ALA A 269 -8.70 16.87 -11.30
N GLY A 270 -8.46 16.16 -12.41
CA GLY A 270 -8.72 16.68 -13.76
C GLY A 270 -10.21 16.84 -14.07
N ASP A 271 -11.05 15.94 -13.56
CA ASP A 271 -12.49 15.97 -13.78
C ASP A 271 -13.16 17.08 -12.95
N LEU A 272 -12.74 17.27 -11.69
CA LEU A 272 -13.24 18.32 -10.81
C LEU A 272 -12.96 19.73 -11.36
N TYR A 273 -11.81 19.93 -12.01
CA TYR A 273 -11.48 21.19 -12.68
C TYR A 273 -12.37 21.48 -13.90
N ALA A 274 -12.64 20.45 -14.72
CA ALA A 274 -13.33 20.64 -15.99
C ALA A 274 -14.85 20.72 -15.87
N GLU A 275 -15.43 19.97 -14.95
CA GLU A 275 -16.83 20.07 -14.58
C GLU A 275 -16.89 20.29 -13.07
N PRO A 276 -17.07 21.53 -12.58
CA PRO A 276 -17.20 21.78 -11.14
C PRO A 276 -18.42 21.01 -10.62
N HIS A 277 -18.16 19.84 -10.03
CA HIS A 277 -19.19 18.92 -9.58
C HIS A 277 -20.08 19.62 -8.54
N LYS A 278 -21.37 19.26 -8.51
CA LYS A 278 -22.30 19.69 -7.46
C LYS A 278 -21.85 19.10 -6.11
N GLY A 279 -20.97 19.81 -5.41
CA GLY A 279 -20.37 19.39 -4.13
C GLY A 279 -18.85 19.52 -4.05
N GLY A 280 -18.15 19.84 -5.14
CA GLY A 280 -16.73 20.19 -5.14
C GLY A 280 -16.53 21.60 -4.59
N GLY A 281 -16.65 21.75 -3.28
CA GLY A 281 -16.36 22.99 -2.58
C GLY A 281 -14.93 22.98 -2.07
N VAL A 282 -14.27 24.13 -2.17
CA VAL A 282 -13.01 24.51 -1.48
C VAL A 282 -12.78 23.70 -0.19
N TRP A 283 -11.56 23.21 0.00
CA TRP A 283 -11.19 22.49 1.23
C TRP A 283 -11.53 23.34 2.46
N PRO A 284 -12.00 22.73 3.56
CA PRO A 284 -12.48 23.48 4.72
C PRO A 284 -11.36 24.17 5.52
N ASN A 285 -10.11 24.08 5.08
CA ASN A 285 -9.00 24.80 5.69
C ASN A 285 -9.14 26.31 5.45
N ALA A 286 -8.54 27.12 6.32
CA ALA A 286 -8.65 28.58 6.26
C ALA A 286 -8.08 29.19 4.97
N ASP A 287 -7.05 28.57 4.38
CA ASP A 287 -6.45 28.97 3.11
C ASP A 287 -7.14 28.36 1.87
N GLY A 288 -8.13 27.50 2.08
CA GLY A 288 -8.85 26.78 1.03
C GLY A 288 -8.07 25.62 0.39
N THR A 289 -6.87 25.31 0.87
CA THR A 289 -6.01 24.24 0.33
C THR A 289 -5.88 23.07 1.30
N ILE A 290 -5.48 21.91 0.82
CA ILE A 290 -5.14 20.77 1.69
C ILE A 290 -3.73 20.26 1.45
N GLU A 291 -3.04 19.91 2.54
CA GLU A 291 -1.73 19.26 2.45
C GLU A 291 -1.88 17.76 2.18
N LEU A 292 -1.13 17.27 1.20
CA LEU A 292 -1.01 15.86 0.85
C LEU A 292 0.39 15.36 1.22
N TYR A 293 0.43 14.28 2.00
CA TYR A 293 1.63 13.52 2.33
C TYR A 293 1.49 12.15 1.70
N SER A 294 2.34 11.82 0.72
CA SER A 294 2.30 10.56 -0.03
C SER A 294 3.54 9.71 0.26
N PRO A 295 3.62 9.04 1.43
CA PRO A 295 4.80 8.28 1.81
C PRO A 295 4.92 6.90 1.13
N TRP A 296 3.87 6.44 0.42
CA TRP A 296 3.82 5.08 -0.13
C TRP A 296 3.95 5.02 -1.66
N ALA A 297 3.38 5.98 -2.39
CA ALA A 297 3.44 5.97 -3.85
C ALA A 297 4.80 6.52 -4.34
N SER A 298 5.63 5.65 -4.92
CA SER A 298 6.98 5.99 -5.43
C SER A 298 7.08 6.10 -6.96
N ALA A 299 6.05 5.66 -7.69
CA ALA A 299 6.05 5.67 -9.15
C ALA A 299 6.38 7.06 -9.72
N MET A 300 7.17 7.09 -10.79
CA MET A 300 7.63 8.33 -11.38
C MET A 300 6.46 9.24 -11.80
N LYS A 301 6.50 10.53 -11.43
CA LYS A 301 5.40 11.51 -11.65
C LYS A 301 4.93 11.60 -13.10
N GLY A 302 5.88 11.65 -14.04
CA GLY A 302 5.56 11.70 -15.47
C GLY A 302 4.77 10.47 -15.93
N LEU A 303 5.08 9.27 -15.39
CA LEU A 303 4.33 8.05 -15.67
C LEU A 303 2.95 8.06 -14.99
N LEU A 304 2.86 8.53 -13.75
CA LEU A 304 1.58 8.65 -13.02
C LEU A 304 0.56 9.49 -13.79
N ALA A 305 0.98 10.56 -14.46
CA ALA A 305 0.12 11.39 -15.30
C ALA A 305 0.06 10.96 -16.77
N TYR A 306 0.90 10.02 -17.21
CA TYR A 306 1.00 9.66 -18.63
C TYR A 306 -0.33 9.13 -19.19
N GLY A 307 -0.74 9.65 -20.34
CA GLY A 307 -2.00 9.28 -20.99
C GLY A 307 -3.26 9.86 -20.32
N LEU A 308 -3.14 10.62 -19.22
CA LEU A 308 -4.27 11.39 -18.70
C LEU A 308 -4.56 12.56 -19.65
N LYS A 309 -5.84 12.71 -20.02
CA LYS A 309 -6.31 13.78 -20.91
C LYS A 309 -6.49 15.09 -20.14
N LYS A 310 -6.06 16.20 -20.72
CA LYS A 310 -6.32 17.55 -20.19
C LYS A 310 -7.83 17.81 -20.04
N GLU A 311 -8.19 18.74 -19.15
CA GLU A 311 -9.54 19.29 -18.96
C GLU A 311 -10.67 18.24 -18.90
N GLY A 312 -10.66 17.37 -17.87
CA GLY A 312 -11.75 16.42 -17.59
C GLY A 312 -12.09 15.50 -18.76
N GLY A 313 -11.05 14.97 -19.40
CA GLY A 313 -11.21 14.06 -20.53
C GLY A 313 -11.36 14.74 -21.90
N LYS A 314 -11.42 16.08 -21.97
CA LYS A 314 -11.59 16.86 -23.20
C LYS A 314 -10.27 17.55 -23.58
N GLY A 315 -9.52 16.94 -24.49
CA GLY A 315 -8.26 17.50 -24.99
C GLY A 315 -7.20 16.43 -25.25
N PRO A 316 -6.04 16.81 -25.81
CA PRO A 316 -4.95 15.88 -25.99
C PRO A 316 -4.39 15.46 -24.62
N ALA A 317 -4.09 14.17 -24.47
CA ALA A 317 -3.28 13.71 -23.36
C ALA A 317 -1.85 14.28 -23.47
N CYS A 318 -1.19 14.47 -22.33
CA CYS A 318 0.25 14.72 -22.34
C CYS A 318 0.94 13.54 -23.03
N GLN A 319 1.91 13.84 -23.91
CA GLN A 319 2.55 12.83 -24.75
C GLN A 319 4.00 12.54 -24.35
N THR A 320 4.70 13.49 -23.72
CA THR A 320 6.07 13.30 -23.23
C THR A 320 6.10 13.24 -21.72
N TYR A 321 7.05 12.51 -21.15
CA TYR A 321 7.25 12.37 -19.72
C TYR A 321 7.28 13.72 -19.02
N GLU A 322 8.09 14.66 -19.51
CA GLU A 322 8.24 16.00 -18.91
C GLU A 322 6.93 16.80 -18.95
N ALA A 323 6.18 16.73 -20.05
CA ALA A 323 4.87 17.37 -20.14
C ALA A 323 3.86 16.72 -19.20
N CYS A 324 3.94 15.40 -19.01
CA CYS A 324 3.10 14.68 -18.07
C CYS A 324 3.49 14.97 -16.61
N GLU A 325 4.76 15.18 -16.30
CA GLU A 325 5.19 15.61 -14.97
C GLU A 325 4.67 17.02 -14.64
N GLN A 326 4.66 17.93 -15.61
CA GLN A 326 4.00 19.24 -15.44
C GLN A 326 2.49 19.09 -15.23
N GLU A 327 1.86 18.18 -15.96
CA GLU A 327 0.43 17.87 -15.81
C GLU A 327 0.11 17.27 -14.43
N PHE A 328 0.99 16.45 -13.87
CA PHE A 328 0.89 15.94 -12.49
C PHE A 328 0.79 17.10 -11.50
N VAL A 329 1.74 18.05 -11.57
CA VAL A 329 1.78 19.21 -10.66
C VAL A 329 0.56 20.10 -10.86
N TYR A 330 0.19 20.36 -12.12
CA TYR A 330 -0.96 21.19 -12.46
C TYR A 330 -2.27 20.62 -11.90
N ARG A 331 -2.50 19.31 -12.02
CA ARG A 331 -3.72 18.64 -11.53
C ARG A 331 -3.90 18.78 -10.03
N LEU A 332 -2.84 18.56 -9.25
CA LEU A 332 -2.90 18.73 -7.81
C LEU A 332 -3.19 20.19 -7.43
N ALA A 333 -2.49 21.13 -8.07
CA ALA A 333 -2.70 22.56 -7.85
C ALA A 333 -4.12 23.01 -8.21
N ALA A 334 -4.69 22.51 -9.33
CA ALA A 334 -6.03 22.82 -9.78
C ALA A 334 -7.14 22.26 -8.87
N ALA A 335 -6.82 21.26 -8.05
CA ALA A 335 -7.69 20.71 -7.02
C ALA A 335 -7.43 21.28 -5.61
N ASP A 336 -6.65 22.37 -5.52
CA ASP A 336 -6.22 22.99 -4.26
C ASP A 336 -5.49 22.01 -3.32
N VAL A 337 -4.78 21.03 -3.89
CA VAL A 337 -3.98 20.03 -3.16
C VAL A 337 -2.50 20.40 -3.24
N ARG A 338 -1.89 20.65 -2.07
CA ARG A 338 -0.46 20.91 -1.93
C ARG A 338 0.28 19.65 -1.53
N LEU A 339 1.05 19.06 -2.44
CA LEU A 339 1.95 17.95 -2.14
C LEU A 339 3.11 18.47 -1.26
N VAL A 340 3.12 18.08 0.02
CA VAL A 340 4.14 18.52 1.00
C VAL A 340 5.24 17.49 1.16
N TYR A 341 4.88 16.21 1.10
CA TYR A 341 5.83 15.10 1.20
C TYR A 341 5.50 14.04 0.18
N GLU A 342 6.55 13.49 -0.42
CA GLU A 342 6.50 12.27 -1.21
C GLU A 342 7.71 11.41 -0.82
N THR A 343 7.55 10.09 -0.89
CA THR A 343 8.73 9.22 -0.92
C THR A 343 9.49 9.49 -2.23
N GLY A 344 10.82 9.48 -2.19
CA GLY A 344 11.63 9.74 -3.39
C GLY A 344 11.18 8.85 -4.55
N SER A 345 11.22 9.38 -5.78
CA SER A 345 10.74 8.64 -6.95
C SER A 345 11.65 7.46 -7.28
N ASP A 346 11.10 6.50 -8.01
CA ASP A 346 11.80 5.28 -8.44
C ASP A 346 13.04 5.58 -9.33
N ASP A 347 13.20 6.80 -9.84
CA ASP A 347 14.43 7.26 -10.52
C ASP A 347 15.69 7.03 -9.68
N ARG A 348 15.68 7.46 -8.41
CA ARG A 348 16.81 7.25 -7.50
C ARG A 348 17.00 5.78 -7.14
N LEU A 349 15.90 5.05 -7.01
CA LEU A 349 15.93 3.62 -6.71
C LEU A 349 16.62 2.86 -7.85
N PHE A 350 16.23 3.11 -9.09
CA PHE A 350 16.80 2.42 -10.24
C PHE A 350 18.23 2.83 -10.55
N ASP A 351 18.60 4.10 -10.36
CA ASP A 351 20.01 4.51 -10.45
C ASP A 351 20.87 3.74 -9.44
N THR A 352 20.42 3.65 -8.18
CA THR A 352 21.12 2.92 -7.12
C THR A 352 21.17 1.42 -7.40
N LEU A 353 20.07 0.84 -7.89
CA LEU A 353 19.98 -0.58 -8.23
C LEU A 353 20.93 -0.93 -9.38
N ILE A 354 21.02 -0.08 -10.41
CA ILE A 354 21.95 -0.29 -11.53
C ILE A 354 23.40 -0.24 -11.05
N GLU A 355 23.75 0.67 -10.14
CA GLU A 355 25.08 0.69 -9.53
C GLU A 355 25.38 -0.58 -8.72
N GLU A 356 24.41 -1.08 -7.97
CA GLU A 356 24.56 -2.32 -7.20
C GLU A 356 24.70 -3.55 -8.11
N LEU A 357 23.94 -3.60 -9.21
CA LEU A 357 24.08 -4.64 -10.24
C LEU A 357 25.49 -4.63 -10.86
N ASP A 358 26.01 -3.45 -11.19
CA ASP A 358 27.37 -3.30 -11.73
C ASP A 358 28.45 -3.78 -10.73
N ARG A 359 28.30 -3.44 -9.44
CA ARG A 359 29.17 -3.96 -8.36
C ARG A 359 29.13 -5.48 -8.28
N ARG A 360 27.96 -6.09 -8.49
CA ARG A 360 27.76 -7.55 -8.58
C ARG A 360 28.16 -8.14 -9.92
N GLN A 361 28.89 -7.37 -10.74
CA GLN A 361 29.40 -7.78 -12.05
C GLN A 361 28.30 -8.05 -13.09
N VAL A 362 27.09 -7.53 -12.90
CA VAL A 362 26.00 -7.59 -13.89
C VAL A 362 26.11 -6.36 -14.80
N ARG A 363 26.69 -6.55 -15.98
CA ARG A 363 26.97 -5.47 -16.93
C ARG A 363 25.80 -5.30 -17.89
N LEU A 364 25.05 -4.22 -17.73
CA LEU A 364 23.91 -3.90 -18.61
C LEU A 364 24.34 -3.79 -20.08
N GLY A 365 23.54 -4.36 -20.98
CA GLY A 365 23.86 -4.46 -22.41
C GLY A 365 24.68 -5.70 -22.80
N TRP A 366 25.59 -6.17 -21.94
CA TRP A 366 26.30 -7.45 -22.17
C TRP A 366 25.54 -8.64 -21.60
N ASP A 367 25.18 -8.54 -20.32
CA ASP A 367 24.62 -9.65 -19.57
C ASP A 367 23.09 -9.58 -19.62
N ALA A 368 22.43 -10.74 -19.76
CA ALA A 368 20.97 -10.81 -19.80
C ALA A 368 20.36 -10.52 -18.41
N VAL A 369 19.38 -9.62 -18.38
CA VAL A 369 18.61 -9.25 -17.18
C VAL A 369 17.13 -9.55 -17.43
N ILE A 370 16.50 -10.24 -16.49
CA ILE A 370 15.08 -10.56 -16.54
C ILE A 370 14.34 -9.72 -15.50
N LEU A 371 13.23 -9.10 -15.88
CA LEU A 371 12.33 -8.38 -14.99
C LEU A 371 10.97 -9.08 -14.98
N ILE A 372 10.42 -9.34 -13.81
CA ILE A 372 9.14 -10.01 -13.62
C ILE A 372 8.24 -9.08 -12.80
N GLY A 373 7.29 -8.41 -13.47
CA GLY A 373 6.43 -7.39 -12.86
C GLY A 373 5.00 -7.85 -12.61
N GLU A 374 4.33 -7.37 -11.57
CA GLU A 374 2.86 -7.54 -11.45
C GLU A 374 2.15 -6.91 -12.65
N TRP A 375 1.19 -7.62 -13.22
CA TRP A 375 0.44 -7.19 -14.40
C TRP A 375 -0.77 -6.34 -14.04
N ASP A 376 -1.41 -6.60 -12.91
CA ASP A 376 -2.68 -6.04 -12.49
C ASP A 376 -2.55 -4.69 -11.77
N SER A 377 -1.39 -4.37 -11.19
CA SER A 377 -1.12 -3.07 -10.57
C SER A 377 -0.49 -2.05 -11.53
N PHE A 378 -0.82 -0.75 -11.39
CA PHE A 378 -0.13 0.30 -12.16
C PHE A 378 1.36 0.33 -11.84
N TYR A 379 1.69 0.17 -10.55
CA TYR A 379 3.06 0.16 -10.05
C TYR A 379 3.89 -0.99 -10.65
N GLY A 380 3.39 -2.22 -10.59
CA GLY A 380 4.07 -3.39 -11.17
C GLY A 380 4.29 -3.29 -12.67
N ARG A 381 3.39 -2.64 -13.40
CA ARG A 381 3.58 -2.33 -14.84
C ARG A 381 4.57 -1.20 -15.09
N ALA A 382 4.70 -0.24 -14.18
CA ALA A 382 5.61 0.91 -14.30
C ALA A 382 7.07 0.50 -14.05
N LEU A 383 7.34 -0.32 -13.03
CA LEU A 383 8.71 -0.68 -12.63
C LEU A 383 9.58 -1.27 -13.77
N PRO A 384 9.10 -2.20 -14.62
CA PRO A 384 9.88 -2.67 -15.76
C PRO A 384 10.17 -1.58 -16.79
N ILE A 385 9.28 -0.60 -16.96
CA ILE A 385 9.47 0.52 -17.89
C ILE A 385 10.56 1.45 -17.35
N GLU A 386 10.50 1.76 -16.05
CA GLU A 386 11.44 2.64 -15.35
C GLU A 386 12.84 2.03 -15.29
N PHE A 387 12.97 0.75 -14.90
CA PHE A 387 14.26 0.04 -14.95
C PHE A 387 14.87 0.06 -16.34
N ARG A 388 14.06 -0.26 -17.37
CA ARG A 388 14.54 -0.29 -18.77
C ARG A 388 14.97 1.10 -19.23
N ALA A 389 14.26 2.14 -18.83
CA ALA A 389 14.65 3.51 -19.14
C ALA A 389 15.98 3.89 -18.49
N ALA A 390 16.16 3.55 -17.21
CA ALA A 390 17.42 3.76 -16.49
C ALA A 390 18.57 2.96 -17.11
N ALA A 391 18.33 1.70 -17.48
CA ALA A 391 19.29 0.87 -18.19
C ALA A 391 19.67 1.46 -19.57
N CYS A 392 18.69 1.96 -20.33
CA CYS A 392 18.95 2.59 -21.62
C CYS A 392 19.81 3.85 -21.47
N ALA A 393 19.49 4.70 -20.49
CA ALA A 393 20.27 5.89 -20.18
C ALA A 393 21.70 5.55 -19.74
N LYS A 394 21.88 4.49 -18.92
CA LYS A 394 23.21 3.99 -18.52
C LYS A 394 24.02 3.51 -19.72
N VAL A 395 23.46 2.65 -20.57
CA VAL A 395 24.18 2.10 -21.74
C VAL A 395 24.51 3.19 -22.75
N ALA A 396 23.69 4.23 -22.89
CA ALA A 396 23.98 5.40 -23.73
C ALA A 396 25.30 6.11 -23.35
N THR A 397 25.76 5.98 -22.11
CA THR A 397 27.03 6.56 -21.65
C THR A 397 28.28 5.82 -22.16
N PHE A 398 28.16 4.59 -22.66
CA PHE A 398 29.31 3.79 -23.10
C PHE A 398 29.99 4.34 -24.34
N THR A 399 31.24 3.95 -24.58
CA THR A 399 31.95 4.39 -25.80
C THR A 399 31.36 3.74 -27.04
N GLU A 400 31.54 4.34 -28.23
CA GLU A 400 31.07 3.72 -29.47
C GLU A 400 31.73 2.35 -29.74
N ALA A 401 32.95 2.14 -29.26
CA ALA A 401 33.64 0.86 -29.36
C ALA A 401 32.92 -0.21 -28.52
N ASP A 402 32.57 0.13 -27.28
CA ASP A 402 31.83 -0.76 -26.37
C ASP A 402 30.45 -1.09 -26.96
N LEU A 403 29.72 -0.08 -27.44
CA LEU A 403 28.40 -0.26 -28.06
C LEU A 403 28.44 -1.23 -29.25
N ARG A 404 29.45 -1.11 -30.13
CA ARG A 404 29.66 -2.05 -31.24
C ARG A 404 29.95 -3.47 -30.75
N GLN A 405 30.69 -3.60 -29.65
CA GLN A 405 31.01 -4.91 -29.07
C GLN A 405 29.75 -5.61 -28.53
N ILE A 406 28.81 -4.87 -27.94
CA ILE A 406 27.53 -5.41 -27.46
C ILE A 406 26.41 -5.38 -28.49
N GLN A 407 26.72 -5.01 -29.74
CA GLN A 407 25.76 -4.93 -30.84
C GLN A 407 24.60 -3.95 -30.59
N VAL A 408 24.80 -2.95 -29.72
CA VAL A 408 23.83 -1.88 -29.47
C VAL A 408 24.07 -0.75 -30.48
N PRO A 409 23.05 -0.29 -31.23
CA PRO A 409 23.17 0.81 -32.17
C PRO A 409 23.65 2.12 -31.51
N VAL A 410 24.53 2.87 -32.18
CA VAL A 410 25.04 4.16 -31.69
C VAL A 410 23.92 5.20 -31.50
N ASP A 411 22.79 5.03 -32.21
CA ASP A 411 21.59 5.85 -32.07
C ASP A 411 21.09 5.95 -30.63
N ILE A 412 21.37 4.96 -29.78
CA ILE A 412 21.07 4.96 -28.35
C ILE A 412 21.52 6.24 -27.63
N LYS A 413 22.65 6.81 -28.05
CA LYS A 413 23.18 8.06 -27.46
C LYS A 413 22.24 9.24 -27.66
N SER A 414 21.55 9.27 -28.80
CA SER A 414 20.57 10.31 -29.12
C SER A 414 19.16 9.97 -28.66
N TRP A 415 18.84 8.68 -28.55
CA TRP A 415 17.50 8.19 -28.20
C TRP A 415 17.28 8.07 -26.69
N CYS A 416 18.31 7.75 -25.91
CA CYS A 416 18.27 7.60 -24.46
C CYS A 416 19.26 8.53 -23.73
N PRO A 417 19.28 9.86 -24.00
CA PRO A 417 20.17 10.78 -23.29
C PRO A 417 19.80 10.94 -21.80
N THR A 418 18.53 10.70 -21.45
CA THR A 418 17.97 10.80 -20.11
C THR A 418 16.95 9.68 -19.88
N VAL A 419 16.67 9.36 -18.61
CA VAL A 419 15.62 8.39 -18.23
C VAL A 419 14.27 8.81 -18.81
N SER A 420 13.89 10.08 -18.66
CA SER A 420 12.64 10.64 -19.21
C SER A 420 12.51 10.41 -20.71
N ARG A 421 13.58 10.62 -21.48
CA ARG A 421 13.57 10.40 -22.93
C ARG A 421 13.52 8.92 -23.30
N ALA A 422 14.17 8.07 -22.52
CA ALA A 422 14.10 6.62 -22.68
C ALA A 422 12.70 6.07 -22.36
N ILE A 423 11.98 6.66 -21.40
CA ILE A 423 10.56 6.35 -21.15
C ILE A 423 9.72 6.72 -22.38
N ASP A 424 9.88 7.94 -22.91
CA ASP A 424 9.15 8.38 -24.10
C ASP A 424 9.40 7.44 -25.30
N LEU A 425 10.64 7.02 -25.50
CA LEU A 425 11.01 6.09 -26.57
C LEU A 425 10.27 4.75 -26.42
N GLN A 426 10.25 4.18 -25.20
CA GLN A 426 9.54 2.92 -24.93
C GLN A 426 8.04 3.01 -25.23
N ILE A 427 7.41 4.13 -24.88
CA ILE A 427 5.96 4.27 -24.99
C ILE A 427 5.53 4.69 -26.40
N GLN A 428 6.21 5.66 -27.00
CA GLN A 428 5.83 6.22 -28.30
C GLN A 428 6.37 5.41 -29.48
N ARG A 429 7.54 4.81 -29.32
CA ARG A 429 8.31 4.15 -30.39
C ARG A 429 8.84 2.78 -29.93
N PRO A 430 7.96 1.84 -29.54
CA PRO A 430 8.37 0.57 -28.95
C PRO A 430 9.27 -0.27 -29.87
N ALA A 431 9.00 -0.27 -31.19
CA ALA A 431 9.82 -1.00 -32.15
C ALA A 431 11.28 -0.48 -32.21
N ASP A 432 11.46 0.84 -32.13
CA ASP A 432 12.78 1.45 -32.09
C ASP A 432 13.49 1.14 -30.77
N TYR A 433 12.77 1.15 -29.65
CA TYR A 433 13.33 0.72 -28.37
C TYR A 433 13.81 -0.74 -28.43
N GLU A 434 12.99 -1.67 -28.93
CA GLU A 434 13.39 -3.09 -29.02
C GLU A 434 14.59 -3.31 -29.96
N SER A 435 14.76 -2.45 -30.98
CA SER A 435 15.92 -2.50 -31.87
C SER A 435 17.25 -2.17 -31.19
N LEU A 436 17.23 -1.59 -29.98
CA LEU A 436 18.43 -1.32 -29.20
C LEU A 436 19.05 -2.57 -28.58
N THR A 437 18.33 -3.71 -28.54
CA THR A 437 18.82 -5.01 -28.09
C THR A 437 19.57 -4.97 -26.74
N LEU A 438 19.01 -4.30 -25.74
CA LEU A 438 19.65 -4.08 -24.43
C LEU A 438 19.81 -5.32 -23.54
N ASN A 439 19.39 -6.50 -24.00
CA ASN A 439 19.37 -7.76 -23.24
C ASN A 439 18.57 -7.67 -21.92
N VAL A 440 17.51 -6.84 -21.89
CA VAL A 440 16.58 -6.73 -20.76
C VAL A 440 15.21 -7.27 -21.15
N PHE A 441 14.89 -8.46 -20.62
CA PHE A 441 13.66 -9.20 -20.89
C PHE A 441 12.60 -8.92 -19.83
N ARG A 442 11.33 -8.97 -20.22
CA ARG A 442 10.20 -8.63 -19.35
C ARG A 442 9.17 -9.75 -19.35
N TYR A 443 8.77 -10.12 -18.15
CA TYR A 443 7.68 -11.05 -17.87
C TYR A 443 6.70 -10.37 -16.92
N SER A 444 5.50 -10.93 -16.86
CA SER A 444 4.49 -10.43 -15.94
C SER A 444 3.76 -11.56 -15.25
N TYR A 445 3.31 -11.31 -14.03
CA TYR A 445 2.52 -12.23 -13.21
C TYR A 445 1.29 -11.53 -12.64
N LEU A 446 0.28 -12.30 -12.21
CA LEU A 446 -0.87 -11.77 -11.47
C LEU A 446 -0.57 -11.79 -9.97
N SER A 447 -0.94 -10.75 -9.24
CA SER A 447 -0.82 -10.74 -7.78
C SER A 447 -1.68 -11.81 -7.10
N GLY A 448 -1.34 -12.19 -5.86
CA GLY A 448 -2.07 -13.16 -5.05
C GLY A 448 -1.88 -14.61 -5.51
N LEU A 449 -0.65 -14.99 -5.86
CA LEU A 449 -0.28 -16.31 -6.38
C LEU A 449 -0.45 -17.43 -5.35
N ASP A 450 -0.37 -17.12 -4.06
CA ASP A 450 -0.59 -18.09 -2.98
C ASP A 450 -2.06 -18.54 -2.89
N GLY A 451 -2.99 -17.74 -3.43
CA GLY A 451 -4.42 -18.00 -3.41
C GLY A 451 -5.04 -17.91 -2.03
N GLU A 452 -4.43 -17.22 -1.08
CA GLU A 452 -4.99 -17.06 0.27
C GLU A 452 -6.18 -16.09 0.23
N VAL A 453 -7.40 -16.65 0.32
CA VAL A 453 -8.65 -15.88 0.31
C VAL A 453 -9.21 -15.75 1.74
N PRO A 454 -9.61 -14.55 2.16
CA PRO A 454 -10.14 -14.32 3.50
C PRO A 454 -11.38 -15.15 3.82
N GLY A 455 -11.37 -15.79 4.99
CA GLY A 455 -12.48 -16.63 5.48
C GLY A 455 -12.35 -18.11 5.13
N ASP A 456 -11.39 -18.50 4.28
CA ASP A 456 -11.21 -19.90 3.90
C ASP A 456 -10.69 -20.76 5.06
N ASP A 457 -10.01 -20.17 6.06
CA ASP A 457 -9.64 -20.87 7.30
C ASP A 457 -10.85 -21.39 8.09
N SER A 458 -11.95 -20.64 8.09
CA SER A 458 -13.20 -21.08 8.74
C SER A 458 -13.89 -22.20 7.96
N VAL A 459 -13.71 -22.23 6.64
CA VAL A 459 -14.23 -23.27 5.74
C VAL A 459 -13.37 -24.53 5.80
N LYS A 460 -12.03 -24.40 5.81
CA LYS A 460 -11.06 -25.47 6.01
C LYS A 460 -11.22 -26.11 7.40
N ALA A 461 -11.42 -25.29 8.45
CA ALA A 461 -11.73 -25.77 9.80
C ALA A 461 -13.11 -26.45 9.89
N ALA A 462 -14.14 -25.92 9.23
CA ALA A 462 -15.47 -26.52 9.18
C ALA A 462 -15.54 -27.82 8.36
N ARG A 463 -14.67 -27.96 7.34
CA ARG A 463 -14.51 -29.19 6.53
C ARG A 463 -13.64 -30.26 7.20
N GLY A 464 -13.02 -29.96 8.34
CA GLY A 464 -12.18 -30.92 9.06
C GLY A 464 -10.94 -31.34 8.26
N GLU A 465 -10.45 -30.50 7.34
CA GLU A 465 -9.22 -30.76 6.62
C GLU A 465 -8.03 -30.58 7.58
N LYS A 466 -7.52 -31.70 8.10
CA LYS A 466 -6.26 -31.69 8.84
C LYS A 466 -5.12 -31.28 7.89
N PRO A 467 -4.13 -30.51 8.36
CA PRO A 467 -2.94 -30.24 7.56
C PRO A 467 -2.30 -31.58 7.21
N LYS A 468 -2.17 -31.88 5.91
CA LYS A 468 -1.51 -33.09 5.41
C LYS A 468 -0.02 -33.02 5.75
N THR A 469 0.33 -33.43 6.95
CA THR A 469 1.69 -33.70 7.40
C THR A 469 2.10 -35.09 6.97
N THR A 470 2.16 -35.32 5.66
CA THR A 470 2.83 -36.48 5.06
C THR A 470 3.30 -36.11 3.66
N GLU A 471 4.32 -35.26 3.57
CA GLU A 471 5.25 -35.37 2.45
C GLU A 471 6.26 -36.44 2.82
N THR A 472 6.03 -37.66 2.36
CA THR A 472 7.08 -38.68 2.39
C THR A 472 8.19 -38.28 1.45
N ALA A 473 9.45 -38.49 1.86
CA ALA A 473 10.66 -38.25 1.08
C ALA A 473 10.72 -38.93 -0.31
N LYS A 474 9.71 -39.75 -0.67
CA LYS A 474 9.51 -40.31 -2.01
C LYS A 474 8.89 -39.32 -3.00
N ASP A 475 8.03 -38.39 -2.56
CA ASP A 475 7.39 -37.41 -3.46
C ASP A 475 8.36 -36.30 -3.86
N ALA A 476 9.35 -35.98 -3.00
CA ALA A 476 10.44 -35.07 -3.35
C ALA A 476 11.44 -35.67 -4.36
N LEU A 477 11.52 -37.01 -4.49
CA LEU A 477 12.39 -37.70 -5.45
C LEU A 477 11.70 -38.04 -6.78
N ALA A 478 10.36 -38.05 -6.80
CA ALA A 478 9.56 -38.27 -8.00
C ALA A 478 9.21 -36.92 -8.62
N GLY A 479 10.16 -36.30 -9.32
CA GLY A 479 9.90 -35.07 -10.07
C GLY A 479 8.62 -35.20 -10.90
N GLY A 480 7.67 -34.29 -10.68
CA GLY A 480 6.57 -34.07 -11.63
C GLY A 480 5.21 -34.71 -11.32
N LEU A 481 4.76 -34.80 -10.06
CA LEU A 481 3.32 -34.76 -9.83
C LEU A 481 2.83 -33.33 -10.12
N LYS A 482 2.38 -33.09 -11.35
CA LYS A 482 1.68 -31.88 -11.79
C LYS A 482 0.60 -31.54 -10.77
N GLU A 483 0.84 -30.55 -9.92
CA GLU A 483 -0.25 -29.87 -9.22
C GLU A 483 -1.22 -29.40 -10.29
N ARG A 484 -2.48 -29.80 -10.13
CA ARG A 484 -3.54 -29.37 -11.02
C ARG A 484 -3.89 -27.92 -10.69
N PRO A 485 -4.44 -27.14 -11.64
CA PRO A 485 -5.08 -25.86 -11.37
C PRO A 485 -6.37 -26.09 -10.57
N GLU A 486 -6.26 -26.61 -9.35
CA GLU A 486 -7.37 -26.90 -8.45
C GLU A 486 -7.20 -26.04 -7.19
N GLY A 487 -8.22 -25.24 -6.87
CA GLY A 487 -8.19 -24.32 -5.73
C GLY A 487 -7.92 -22.87 -6.14
N THR A 488 -7.66 -22.03 -5.16
CA THR A 488 -7.40 -20.59 -5.34
C THR A 488 -5.93 -20.29 -5.63
N GLY A 489 -5.01 -21.15 -5.19
CA GLY A 489 -3.57 -20.99 -5.42
C GLY A 489 -3.17 -21.20 -6.88
N GLN A 490 -2.22 -20.39 -7.36
CA GLN A 490 -1.75 -20.34 -8.75
C GLN A 490 -0.33 -20.92 -8.91
N LEU A 491 0.00 -21.97 -8.15
CA LEU A 491 1.36 -22.56 -8.15
C LEU A 491 1.74 -23.21 -9.48
N ASP A 492 0.77 -23.75 -10.23
CA ASP A 492 0.98 -24.28 -11.57
C ASP A 492 1.32 -23.16 -12.56
N TYR A 493 0.65 -22.01 -12.46
CA TYR A 493 0.97 -20.81 -13.21
C TYR A 493 2.39 -20.33 -12.92
N VAL A 494 2.81 -20.29 -11.66
CA VAL A 494 4.18 -19.91 -11.27
C VAL A 494 5.22 -20.86 -11.90
N ARG A 495 4.95 -22.17 -11.91
CA ARG A 495 5.85 -23.14 -12.58
C ARG A 495 5.85 -22.96 -14.09
N ALA A 496 4.70 -22.73 -14.72
CA ALA A 496 4.62 -22.50 -16.15
C ALA A 496 5.39 -21.22 -16.55
N LEU A 497 5.27 -20.16 -15.75
CA LEU A 497 6.05 -18.93 -15.90
C LEU A 497 7.55 -19.22 -15.76
N ALA A 498 7.97 -19.98 -14.74
CA ALA A 498 9.36 -20.35 -14.54
C ALA A 498 9.94 -21.17 -15.70
N THR A 499 9.20 -22.16 -16.20
CA THR A 499 9.59 -22.95 -17.38
C THR A 499 9.73 -22.07 -18.61
N ARG A 500 8.77 -21.17 -18.85
CA ARG A 500 8.84 -20.23 -19.96
C ARG A 500 10.06 -19.33 -19.87
N ILE A 501 10.35 -18.81 -18.69
CA ILE A 501 11.53 -17.99 -18.43
C ILE A 501 12.82 -18.79 -18.65
N GLN A 502 12.84 -20.06 -18.26
CA GLN A 502 13.98 -20.95 -18.50
C GLN A 502 14.22 -21.20 -19.99
N ASP A 503 13.15 -21.45 -20.75
CA ASP A 503 13.21 -21.74 -22.19
C ASP A 503 13.61 -20.49 -23.01
N GLU A 504 13.15 -19.31 -22.61
CA GLU A 504 13.37 -18.06 -23.34
C GLU A 504 14.58 -17.26 -22.82
N GLY A 505 15.01 -17.47 -21.58
CA GLY A 505 15.95 -16.62 -20.84
C GLY A 505 17.24 -17.30 -20.40
N GLU A 506 17.67 -18.36 -21.09
CA GLU A 506 18.88 -19.12 -20.75
C GLU A 506 20.10 -18.18 -20.58
N GLY A 507 20.82 -18.33 -19.45
CA GLY A 507 22.03 -17.54 -19.18
C GLY A 507 21.81 -16.15 -18.56
N ALA A 508 20.59 -15.83 -18.10
CA ALA A 508 20.34 -14.60 -17.34
C ALA A 508 21.26 -14.47 -16.11
N LYS A 509 21.90 -13.31 -15.98
CA LYS A 509 22.84 -13.02 -14.89
C LYS A 509 22.17 -12.32 -13.72
N ALA A 510 21.04 -11.65 -13.97
CA ALA A 510 20.21 -11.08 -12.93
C ALA A 510 18.71 -11.23 -13.21
N ILE A 511 17.94 -11.42 -12.15
CA ILE A 511 16.49 -11.59 -12.20
C ILE A 511 15.86 -10.67 -11.14
N GLY A 512 15.10 -9.68 -11.60
CA GLY A 512 14.33 -8.76 -10.78
C GLY A 512 12.90 -9.24 -10.64
N ILE A 513 12.43 -9.44 -9.40
CA ILE A 513 11.02 -9.73 -9.10
C ILE A 513 10.41 -8.45 -8.51
N LEU A 514 9.51 -7.85 -9.27
CA LEU A 514 9.01 -6.48 -9.10
C LEU A 514 7.51 -6.52 -8.79
N GLY A 515 7.15 -6.27 -7.55
CA GLY A 515 5.78 -6.29 -7.08
C GLY A 515 5.70 -5.74 -5.67
N SER A 516 4.47 -5.52 -5.22
CA SER A 516 4.14 -5.04 -3.88
C SER A 516 3.90 -6.16 -2.88
N ASP A 517 3.57 -7.38 -3.33
CA ASP A 517 3.40 -8.53 -2.44
C ASP A 517 4.71 -9.35 -2.29
N PRO A 518 5.34 -9.33 -1.10
CA PRO A 518 6.50 -10.17 -0.81
C PRO A 518 6.19 -11.68 -0.76
N TYR A 519 4.94 -12.12 -0.54
CA TYR A 519 4.62 -13.56 -0.57
C TYR A 519 4.73 -14.11 -1.99
N ASP A 520 4.16 -13.41 -2.97
CA ASP A 520 4.33 -13.70 -4.39
C ASP A 520 5.80 -13.71 -4.83
N ALA A 521 6.57 -12.70 -4.41
CA ALA A 521 7.97 -12.60 -4.77
C ALA A 521 8.78 -13.82 -4.29
N VAL A 522 8.53 -14.29 -3.07
CA VAL A 522 9.16 -15.49 -2.52
C VAL A 522 8.74 -16.76 -3.27
N LEU A 523 7.48 -16.87 -3.73
CA LEU A 523 7.02 -18.01 -4.53
C LEU A 523 7.73 -18.07 -5.89
N ILE A 524 7.81 -16.95 -6.59
CA ILE A 524 8.51 -16.83 -7.87
C ILE A 524 10.00 -17.14 -7.70
N LEU A 525 10.63 -16.59 -6.65
CA LEU A 525 12.03 -16.85 -6.31
C LEU A 525 12.29 -18.35 -6.10
N LYS A 526 11.43 -19.04 -5.33
CA LYS A 526 11.55 -20.49 -5.09
C LYS A 526 11.44 -21.30 -6.38
N ALA A 527 10.59 -20.89 -7.31
CA ALA A 527 10.40 -21.57 -8.59
C ALA A 527 11.59 -21.37 -9.54
N LEU A 528 12.19 -20.17 -9.58
CA LEU A 528 13.26 -19.84 -10.52
C LEU A 528 14.66 -20.23 -10.04
N ARG A 529 14.91 -20.21 -8.72
CA ARG A 529 16.26 -20.45 -8.16
C ARG A 529 16.91 -21.78 -8.59
N PRO A 530 16.18 -22.91 -8.73
CA PRO A 530 16.76 -24.15 -9.25
C PRO A 530 17.21 -24.07 -10.70
N ALA A 531 16.50 -23.31 -11.54
CA ALA A 531 16.82 -23.13 -12.96
C ALA A 531 17.94 -22.10 -13.18
N PHE A 532 18.08 -21.12 -12.28
CA PHE A 532 19.06 -20.03 -12.36
C PHE A 532 19.96 -19.96 -11.11
N PRO A 533 20.77 -20.99 -10.81
CA PRO A 533 21.52 -21.08 -9.56
C PRO A 533 22.62 -20.02 -9.39
N TYR A 534 23.07 -19.40 -10.48
CA TYR A 534 24.13 -18.39 -10.49
C TYR A 534 23.64 -16.96 -10.76
N ALA A 535 22.33 -16.77 -10.97
CA ALA A 535 21.78 -15.45 -11.20
C ALA A 535 21.69 -14.64 -9.89
N VAL A 536 21.90 -13.34 -10.00
CA VAL A 536 21.63 -12.38 -8.93
C VAL A 536 20.14 -12.08 -8.90
N PHE A 537 19.46 -12.45 -7.82
CA PHE A 537 18.07 -12.07 -7.60
C PHE A 537 17.98 -10.73 -6.88
N PHE A 538 17.06 -9.87 -7.31
CA PHE A 538 16.78 -8.60 -6.67
C PHE A 538 15.28 -8.27 -6.67
N THR A 539 14.88 -7.37 -5.80
CA THR A 539 13.54 -6.80 -5.72
C THR A 539 13.66 -5.33 -5.31
N VAL A 540 12.56 -4.58 -5.39
CA VAL A 540 12.49 -3.15 -5.03
C VAL A 540 12.11 -2.94 -3.57
N ASP A 541 11.48 -3.94 -2.93
CA ASP A 541 11.04 -3.86 -1.55
C ASP A 541 11.96 -4.62 -0.59
N LEU A 542 12.27 -3.96 0.53
CA LEU A 542 13.08 -4.56 1.59
C LEU A 542 12.18 -5.35 2.55
N ASP A 543 12.08 -6.66 2.32
CA ASP A 543 11.40 -7.58 3.24
C ASP A 543 12.39 -8.59 3.84
N ALA A 544 12.26 -8.83 5.15
CA ALA A 544 13.13 -9.76 5.87
C ALA A 544 13.01 -11.20 5.35
N ARG A 545 11.92 -11.56 4.68
CA ARG A 545 11.74 -12.88 4.03
C ARG A 545 12.65 -13.09 2.83
N HIS A 546 13.26 -12.03 2.31
CA HIS A 546 14.24 -12.09 1.21
C HIS A 546 15.68 -12.34 1.70
N LEU A 547 15.92 -12.26 3.03
CA LEU A 547 17.20 -12.53 3.70
C LEU A 547 17.28 -13.98 4.18
#